data_AF-A0A0F9UWE2-F1
#
_entry.id   AF-A0A0F9UWE2-F1
#
_cell.length_a   1.000
_cell.length_b   1.000
_cell.length_c   1.000
_cell.angle_alpha   90.00
_cell.angle_beta   90.00
_cell.angle_gamma   90.00
#
_symmetry.space_group_name_H-M   'P 1'
#
loop_
_entity.id
_entity.type
_entity.pdbx_description
1 polymer ?
#
loop_
_entity_poly.entity_id
_entity_poly.type
_entity_poly.pdbx_seq_one_letter_code
_entity_poly.pdbx_strand_id
1 'polypeptide(L)'
;MTQFFSKKRGEKGFTLIELLVVIAIIGILAGIVLVALGGARDKAKDARIQASVAQTRALAEMLYTGTVYPDGTAGANDGFDTPVYTGGTAPACTGDTTRDSSLKALDGDVRAQQGALCTTAAAVNTGALGKAGIFIVKSAGDDAYAAYVALKSGTDKGWCVDSIGKSQAYTLLAADPTTTTCP
;
A
#
# COMPACT_ATOMS: atom_id res chain seq x y z
N MET A 1 -51.78 -49.86 -35.77
CA MET A 1 -51.31 -48.66 -35.04
C MET A 1 -49.82 -48.79 -34.81
N THR A 2 -49.04 -48.61 -35.87
CA THR A 2 -47.58 -48.80 -35.86
C THR A 2 -46.96 -47.41 -35.93
N GLN A 3 -46.51 -46.89 -34.78
CA GLN A 3 -45.77 -45.63 -34.74
C GLN A 3 -44.27 -45.87 -34.98
N PHE A 4 -43.73 -45.07 -35.88
CA PHE A 4 -42.33 -45.00 -36.30
C PHE A 4 -41.46 -44.42 -35.17
N PHE A 5 -40.49 -45.19 -34.66
CA PHE A 5 -39.38 -44.63 -33.87
C PHE A 5 -38.40 -43.92 -34.82
N SER A 6 -38.51 -42.59 -34.87
CA SER A 6 -37.57 -41.71 -35.58
C SER A 6 -36.21 -41.70 -34.87
N LYS A 7 -35.21 -42.37 -35.47
CA LYS A 7 -33.82 -42.43 -35.00
C LYS A 7 -33.15 -41.07 -35.21
N LYS A 8 -33.08 -40.23 -34.17
CA LYS A 8 -32.24 -39.02 -34.19
C LYS A 8 -30.78 -39.41 -34.43
N ARG A 9 -30.16 -38.72 -35.38
CA ARG A 9 -28.85 -39.01 -35.94
C ARG A 9 -27.76 -38.33 -35.10
N GLY A 10 -26.89 -39.15 -34.48
CA GLY A 10 -25.48 -38.85 -34.24
C GLY A 10 -25.11 -37.68 -33.32
N GLU A 11 -25.31 -37.83 -32.01
CA GLU A 11 -24.51 -37.09 -31.04
C GLU A 11 -23.17 -37.83 -30.85
N LYS A 12 -22.09 -37.27 -31.38
CA LYS A 12 -20.74 -37.80 -31.17
C LYS A 12 -20.32 -37.47 -29.74
N GLY A 13 -20.10 -38.50 -28.92
CA GLY A 13 -19.54 -38.33 -27.57
C GLY A 13 -18.07 -37.89 -27.64
N PHE A 14 -17.65 -37.06 -26.70
CA PHE A 14 -16.25 -36.69 -26.50
C PHE A 14 -15.42 -37.94 -26.20
N THR A 15 -14.27 -38.08 -26.84
CA THR A 15 -13.35 -39.18 -26.52
C THR A 15 -12.59 -38.87 -25.23
N LEU A 16 -12.26 -39.90 -24.45
CA LEU A 16 -11.47 -39.75 -23.22
C LEU A 16 -10.10 -39.08 -23.49
N ILE A 17 -9.51 -39.34 -24.65
CA ILE A 17 -8.23 -38.76 -25.05
C ILE A 17 -8.34 -37.27 -25.35
N GLU A 18 -9.45 -36.83 -25.95
CA GLU A 18 -9.72 -35.40 -26.19
C GLU A 18 -9.86 -34.63 -24.87
N LEU A 19 -10.51 -35.22 -23.86
CA LEU A 19 -10.59 -34.59 -22.54
C LEU A 19 -9.24 -34.57 -21.81
N LEU A 20 -8.44 -35.63 -21.95
CA LEU A 20 -7.14 -35.74 -21.31
C LEU A 20 -6.12 -34.72 -21.86
N VAL A 21 -6.08 -34.51 -23.18
CA VAL A 21 -5.15 -33.52 -23.77
C VAL A 21 -5.54 -32.09 -23.38
N VAL A 22 -6.85 -31.80 -23.25
CA VAL A 22 -7.33 -30.46 -22.88
C VAL A 22 -6.90 -30.09 -21.46
N ILE A 23 -7.09 -30.98 -20.48
CA ILE A 23 -6.64 -30.70 -19.11
C ILE A 23 -5.12 -30.61 -19.02
N ALA A 24 -4.38 -31.34 -19.85
CA ALA A 24 -2.93 -31.26 -19.92
C ALA A 24 -2.47 -29.87 -20.42
N ILE A 25 -3.09 -29.35 -21.49
CA ILE A 25 -2.77 -28.01 -22.01
C ILE A 25 -3.17 -26.92 -21.01
N ILE A 26 -4.36 -27.01 -20.40
CA ILE A 26 -4.82 -26.06 -19.37
C ILE A 26 -3.84 -26.07 -18.18
N GLY A 27 -3.36 -27.23 -17.76
CA GLY A 27 -2.38 -27.37 -16.68
C GLY A 27 -1.07 -26.62 -16.96
N ILE A 28 -0.53 -26.77 -18.18
CA ILE A 28 0.70 -26.08 -18.59
C ILE A 28 0.50 -24.56 -18.59
N LEU A 29 -0.57 -24.09 -19.21
CA LEU A 29 -0.87 -22.65 -19.30
C LEU A 29 -1.12 -22.05 -17.91
N ALA A 30 -1.89 -22.74 -17.07
CA ALA A 30 -2.17 -22.30 -15.69
C ALA A 30 -0.89 -22.19 -14.85
N GLY A 31 0.06 -23.11 -15.02
CA GLY A 31 1.35 -23.08 -14.32
C GLY A 31 2.16 -21.82 -14.62
N ILE A 32 2.27 -21.43 -15.90
CA ILE A 32 3.01 -20.24 -16.32
C ILE A 32 2.36 -18.96 -15.78
N VAL A 33 1.03 -18.88 -15.87
CA VAL A 33 0.26 -17.71 -15.39
C VAL A 33 0.42 -17.51 -13.88
N LEU A 34 0.42 -18.61 -13.11
CA LEU A 34 0.53 -18.53 -11.65
C LEU A 34 1.84 -17.88 -11.19
N VAL A 35 2.97 -18.22 -11.82
CA VAL A 35 4.28 -17.66 -11.49
C VAL A 35 4.35 -16.17 -11.81
N ALA A 36 3.79 -15.74 -12.95
CA ALA A 36 3.77 -14.33 -13.35
C ALA A 36 2.87 -13.46 -12.44
N LEU A 37 1.82 -14.04 -11.87
CA LEU A 37 0.81 -13.30 -11.10
C LEU A 37 1.31 -12.78 -9.75
N GLY A 38 2.27 -13.46 -9.12
CA GLY A 38 2.84 -13.06 -7.81
C GLY A 38 3.47 -11.66 -7.87
N GLY A 39 4.42 -11.46 -8.79
CA GLY A 39 5.08 -10.17 -8.97
C GLY A 39 4.13 -9.07 -9.47
N ALA A 40 3.14 -9.41 -10.29
CA ALA A 40 2.13 -8.47 -10.75
C ALA A 40 1.25 -7.94 -9.59
N ARG A 41 0.89 -8.82 -8.64
CA ARG A 41 0.12 -8.44 -7.44
C ARG A 41 0.89 -7.48 -6.53
N ASP A 42 2.18 -7.71 -6.32
CA ASP A 42 2.99 -6.82 -5.49
C ASP A 42 3.17 -5.44 -6.14
N LYS A 43 3.34 -5.38 -7.47
CA LYS A 43 3.34 -4.09 -8.21
C LYS A 43 2.00 -3.36 -8.11
N ALA A 44 0.87 -4.08 -8.16
CA ALA A 44 -0.45 -3.48 -7.98
C ALA A 44 -0.62 -2.90 -6.56
N LYS A 45 -0.09 -3.59 -5.55
CA LYS A 45 -0.06 -3.08 -4.16
C LYS A 45 0.81 -1.84 -4.03
N ASP A 46 1.98 -1.81 -4.68
CA ASP A 46 2.85 -0.63 -4.71
C ASP A 46 2.14 0.57 -5.34
N ALA A 47 1.46 0.39 -6.46
CA ALA A 47 0.70 1.46 -7.11
C ALA A 47 -0.40 2.03 -6.18
N ARG A 48 -1.07 1.17 -5.41
CA ARG A 48 -2.06 1.59 -4.41
C ARG A 48 -1.40 2.34 -3.25
N ILE A 49 -0.27 1.85 -2.75
CA ILE A 49 0.50 2.54 -1.71
C ILE A 49 0.92 3.95 -2.16
N GLN A 50 1.45 4.07 -3.38
CA GLN A 50 1.85 5.34 -3.98
C GLN A 50 0.65 6.30 -4.12
N ALA A 51 -0.51 5.80 -4.54
CA ALA A 51 -1.72 6.58 -4.64
C ALA A 51 -2.21 7.09 -3.27
N SER A 52 -2.19 6.24 -2.24
CA SER A 52 -2.59 6.63 -0.88
C SER A 52 -1.64 7.68 -0.30
N VAL A 53 -0.33 7.56 -0.54
CA VAL A 53 0.64 8.59 -0.11
C VAL A 53 0.50 9.88 -0.92
N ALA A 54 0.20 9.81 -2.21
CA ALA A 54 -0.11 11.01 -2.99
C ALA A 54 -1.37 11.74 -2.47
N GLN A 55 -2.37 11.00 -1.97
CA GLN A 55 -3.55 11.58 -1.32
C GLN A 55 -3.22 12.27 -0.01
N THR A 56 -2.19 11.82 0.73
CA THR A 56 -1.68 12.52 1.92
C THR A 56 -1.32 13.96 1.58
N ARG A 57 -0.72 14.24 0.41
CA ARG A 57 -0.44 15.62 0.01
C ARG A 57 -1.70 16.46 -0.13
N ALA A 58 -2.73 15.93 -0.78
CA ALA A 58 -3.99 16.66 -0.91
C ALA A 58 -4.61 16.98 0.47
N LEU A 59 -4.54 16.04 1.42
CA LEU A 59 -4.97 16.28 2.80
C LEU A 59 -4.16 17.39 3.47
N ALA A 60 -2.83 17.38 3.30
CA ALA A 60 -1.96 18.41 3.85
C ALA A 60 -2.35 19.80 3.36
N GLU A 61 -2.56 19.96 2.05
CA GLU A 61 -2.90 21.24 1.45
C GLU A 61 -4.29 21.74 1.86
N MET A 62 -5.26 20.83 2.02
CA MET A 62 -6.60 21.22 2.50
C MET A 62 -6.57 21.72 3.95
N LEU A 63 -5.64 21.22 4.74
CA LEU A 63 -5.49 21.53 6.15
C LEU A 63 -4.53 22.71 6.41
N TYR A 64 -3.77 23.13 5.39
CA TYR A 64 -2.76 24.17 5.52
C TYR A 64 -3.38 25.53 5.86
N THR A 65 -2.87 26.18 6.90
CA THR A 65 -3.38 27.47 7.39
C THR A 65 -2.84 28.69 6.63
N GLY A 66 -1.96 28.48 5.63
CA GLY A 66 -1.24 29.53 4.94
C GLY A 66 0.15 29.81 5.52
N THR A 67 0.42 29.34 6.74
CA THR A 67 1.74 29.44 7.38
C THR A 67 2.21 28.11 7.95
N VAL A 68 1.29 27.27 8.42
CA VAL A 68 1.59 26.04 9.17
C VAL A 68 0.63 24.92 8.76
N TYR A 69 1.17 23.71 8.60
CA TYR A 69 0.38 22.48 8.55
C TYR A 69 -0.05 22.09 9.98
N PRO A 70 -1.32 21.71 10.22
CA PRO A 70 -1.79 21.46 11.56
C PRO A 70 -1.08 20.26 12.18
N ASP A 71 -0.37 20.51 13.27
CA ASP A 71 0.06 19.49 14.20
C ASP A 71 -1.11 19.20 15.16
N GLY A 72 -1.22 17.97 15.67
CA GLY A 72 -2.35 17.56 16.50
C GLY A 72 -2.45 18.23 17.88
N THR A 73 -1.92 19.45 18.09
CA THR A 73 -1.97 20.19 19.34
C THR A 73 -3.07 21.29 19.33
N ALA A 74 -3.73 21.50 20.46
CA ALA A 74 -5.16 21.86 20.52
C ALA A 74 -5.59 23.24 19.95
N GLY A 75 -6.70 23.24 19.20
CA GLY A 75 -7.46 24.43 18.76
C GLY A 75 -8.67 24.16 17.86
N ALA A 76 -8.59 23.21 16.93
CA ALA A 76 -9.71 22.48 16.32
C ALA A 76 -9.19 21.36 15.39
N ASN A 77 -9.45 20.12 15.84
CA ASN A 77 -9.69 18.84 15.14
C ASN A 77 -8.83 18.45 13.94
N ASP A 78 -8.17 17.28 14.07
CA ASP A 78 -7.73 16.39 12.99
C ASP A 78 -6.36 16.72 12.36
N GLY A 79 -5.28 16.55 13.14
CA GLY A 79 -3.91 16.88 12.74
C GLY A 79 -3.41 16.10 11.50
N PHE A 80 -2.66 16.78 10.64
CA PHE A 80 -1.99 16.17 9.50
C PHE A 80 -0.81 15.26 9.92
N ASP A 81 -0.39 15.36 11.17
CA ASP A 81 0.83 14.76 11.64
C ASP A 81 0.62 13.36 12.21
N THR A 82 1.43 12.40 11.77
CA THR A 82 1.62 11.14 12.52
C THR A 82 2.22 11.46 13.88
N PRO A 83 2.04 10.62 14.91
CA PRO A 83 2.73 10.80 16.18
C PRO A 83 4.21 11.07 15.92
N VAL A 84 4.63 12.27 16.31
CA VAL A 84 5.94 12.83 16.05
C VAL A 84 6.99 11.81 16.46
N TYR A 85 7.94 11.50 15.58
CA TYR A 85 9.13 10.73 15.93
C TYR A 85 10.05 11.61 16.79
N THR A 86 9.66 11.89 18.02
CA THR A 86 10.56 12.44 19.05
C THR A 86 11.46 11.32 19.53
N GLY A 87 12.40 10.89 18.67
CA GLY A 87 13.51 10.00 19.03
C GLY A 87 13.14 8.82 19.93
N GLY A 88 12.61 7.75 19.33
CA GLY A 88 12.57 6.44 19.99
C GLY A 88 11.20 6.03 20.53
N THR A 89 10.25 5.81 19.63
CA THR A 89 9.29 4.69 19.57
C THR A 89 8.19 5.12 18.61
N ALA A 90 8.15 4.53 17.41
CA ALA A 90 7.04 4.74 16.49
C ALA A 90 5.71 4.40 17.18
N PRO A 91 4.65 5.16 16.86
CA PRO A 91 3.34 4.93 17.43
C PRO A 91 2.85 3.52 17.12
N ALA A 92 2.36 2.84 18.16
CA ALA A 92 1.63 1.60 17.97
C ALA A 92 0.41 1.88 17.08
N CYS A 93 0.04 0.92 16.21
CA CYS A 93 -1.16 1.00 15.39
C CYS A 93 -2.46 1.24 16.21
N THR A 94 -2.40 1.01 17.51
CA THR A 94 -3.41 1.35 18.50
C THR A 94 -2.90 2.53 19.33
N GLY A 95 -3.48 3.71 19.13
CA GLY A 95 -3.12 4.92 19.89
C GLY A 95 -3.03 6.19 19.06
N ASP A 96 -3.16 6.10 17.74
CA ASP A 96 -3.20 7.25 16.85
C ASP A 96 -4.57 7.96 16.95
N THR A 97 -4.68 8.81 17.97
CA THR A 97 -5.85 9.64 18.27
C THR A 97 -5.67 11.10 17.84
N THR A 98 -4.48 11.46 17.36
CA THR A 98 -4.12 12.84 17.00
C THR A 98 -4.22 13.12 15.51
N ARG A 99 -4.17 12.07 14.67
CA ARG A 99 -4.32 12.22 13.22
C ARG A 99 -5.74 12.47 12.79
N ASP A 100 -5.84 13.20 11.68
CA ASP A 100 -7.04 13.27 10.86
C ASP A 100 -7.57 11.89 10.48
N SER A 101 -8.89 11.78 10.50
CA SER A 101 -9.62 10.55 10.18
C SER A 101 -9.34 10.07 8.75
N SER A 102 -9.15 10.98 7.80
CA SER A 102 -8.81 10.64 6.41
C SER A 102 -7.38 10.13 6.32
N LEU A 103 -6.43 10.80 7.00
CA LEU A 103 -5.04 10.34 7.03
C LEU A 103 -4.90 8.96 7.71
N LYS A 104 -5.66 8.73 8.77
CA LYS A 104 -5.76 7.42 9.44
C LYS A 104 -6.31 6.33 8.51
N ALA A 105 -7.29 6.67 7.66
CA ALA A 105 -7.80 5.74 6.66
C ALA A 105 -6.76 5.41 5.58
N LEU A 106 -6.01 6.40 5.08
CA LEU A 106 -4.92 6.20 4.12
C LEU A 106 -3.81 5.33 4.70
N ASP A 107 -3.42 5.59 5.94
CA ASP A 107 -2.43 4.81 6.65
C ASP A 107 -2.87 3.36 6.84
N GLY A 108 -4.12 3.14 7.24
CA GLY A 108 -4.73 1.82 7.35
C GLY A 108 -4.72 1.06 6.02
N ASP A 109 -5.02 1.75 4.91
CA ASP A 109 -4.96 1.14 3.58
C ASP A 109 -3.54 0.74 3.18
N VAL A 110 -2.56 1.63 3.40
CA VAL A 110 -1.15 1.36 3.14
C VAL A 110 -0.67 0.14 3.93
N ARG A 111 -0.97 0.07 5.23
CA ARG A 111 -0.62 -1.08 6.08
C ARG A 111 -1.22 -2.38 5.55
N ALA A 112 -2.48 -2.35 5.11
CA ALA A 112 -3.15 -3.50 4.51
C ALA A 112 -2.44 -3.97 3.22
N GLN A 113 -2.01 -3.05 2.35
CA GLN A 113 -1.27 -3.41 1.13
C GLN A 113 0.14 -3.95 1.42
N GLN A 114 0.81 -3.39 2.42
CA GLN A 114 2.13 -3.85 2.85
C GLN A 114 2.07 -5.27 3.44
N GLY A 115 0.90 -5.73 3.89
CA GLY A 115 0.76 -6.96 4.68
C GLY A 115 1.33 -6.80 6.07
N ALA A 116 1.37 -5.56 6.57
CA ALA A 116 1.76 -5.25 7.92
C ALA A 116 0.60 -5.62 8.84
N LEU A 117 0.73 -6.73 9.57
CA LEU A 117 -0.13 -6.98 10.71
C LEU A 117 0.33 -6.02 11.80
N CYS A 118 -0.61 -5.25 12.34
CA CYS A 118 -0.40 -4.47 13.56
C CYS A 118 -0.25 -5.40 14.76
N THR A 119 0.80 -6.20 14.77
CA THR A 119 1.31 -6.85 15.97
C THR A 119 2.12 -5.78 16.69
N THR A 120 1.67 -5.39 17.87
CA THR A 120 2.38 -4.52 18.82
C THR A 120 3.90 -4.59 18.62
N ALA A 121 4.49 -3.49 18.16
CA ALA A 121 5.92 -3.34 17.87
C ALA A 121 6.50 -4.17 16.70
N ALA A 122 5.81 -4.31 15.57
CA ALA A 122 6.45 -4.76 14.33
C ALA A 122 7.47 -3.70 13.82
N ALA A 123 8.73 -3.91 14.19
CA ALA A 123 9.97 -3.35 13.62
C ALA A 123 10.19 -1.82 13.77
N VAL A 124 10.28 -1.35 15.02
CA VAL A 124 10.54 0.08 15.32
C VAL A 124 11.98 0.37 15.74
N ASN A 125 12.84 -0.63 15.96
CA ASN A 125 14.15 -0.43 16.58
C ASN A 125 15.36 -0.76 15.67
N THR A 126 15.27 -0.57 14.35
CA THR A 126 16.45 -0.66 13.47
C THR A 126 16.42 0.35 12.33
N GLY A 127 16.02 1.61 12.60
CA GLY A 127 16.30 2.76 11.73
C GLY A 127 15.91 2.65 10.25
N ALA A 128 15.06 1.70 9.89
CA ALA A 128 14.55 1.48 8.56
C ALA A 128 13.03 1.58 8.66
N LEU A 129 12.42 2.37 7.78
CA LEU A 129 11.00 2.43 7.54
C LEU A 129 10.57 1.03 7.12
N GLY A 130 10.27 0.21 8.11
CA GLY A 130 9.68 -1.09 7.89
C GLY A 130 8.33 -0.92 7.20
N LYS A 131 7.71 -2.04 6.86
CA LYS A 131 6.31 -2.06 6.43
C LYS A 131 5.42 -1.66 7.61
N ALA A 132 5.30 -0.36 7.87
CA ALA A 132 4.75 0.23 9.08
C ALA A 132 3.80 1.41 8.81
N GLY A 133 3.22 1.49 7.61
CA GLY A 133 2.32 2.57 7.21
C GLY A 133 3.04 3.78 6.61
N ILE A 134 2.37 4.93 6.68
CA ILE A 134 2.83 6.25 6.23
C ILE A 134 3.51 6.95 7.41
N PHE A 135 4.71 7.47 7.17
CA PHE A 135 5.51 8.24 8.11
C PHE A 135 5.61 9.69 7.64
N ILE A 136 5.36 10.68 8.51
CA ILE A 136 5.40 12.10 8.13
C ILE A 136 6.49 12.80 8.96
N VAL A 137 7.30 13.60 8.26
CA VAL A 137 8.36 14.44 8.83
C VAL A 137 8.02 15.88 8.54
N LYS A 138 8.16 16.76 9.53
CA LYS A 138 7.90 18.21 9.42
C LYS A 138 9.09 19.05 9.83
N SER A 139 9.12 20.31 9.38
CA SER A 139 10.12 21.29 9.77
C SER A 139 9.82 21.81 11.17
N ALA A 140 10.79 22.43 11.85
CA ALA A 140 10.56 23.00 13.18
C ALA A 140 9.50 24.14 13.19
N GLY A 141 9.24 24.75 12.02
CA GLY A 141 8.20 25.75 11.83
C GLY A 141 6.91 25.20 11.23
N ASP A 142 6.82 23.88 11.00
CA ASP A 142 5.66 23.18 10.44
C ASP A 142 5.16 23.74 9.09
N ASP A 143 6.04 24.42 8.36
CA ASP A 143 5.81 25.02 7.04
C ASP A 143 6.23 24.11 5.88
N ALA A 144 6.90 23.00 6.17
CA ALA A 144 7.31 21.99 5.21
C ALA A 144 7.14 20.58 5.79
N TYR A 145 6.78 19.62 4.93
CA TYR A 145 6.70 18.22 5.31
C TYR A 145 7.12 17.28 4.18
N ALA A 146 7.49 16.06 4.55
CA ALA A 146 7.55 14.94 3.63
C ALA A 146 6.90 13.69 4.25
N ALA A 147 6.11 12.99 3.43
CA ALA A 147 5.49 11.72 3.76
C ALA A 147 6.25 10.59 3.07
N TYR A 148 6.59 9.56 3.84
CA TYR A 148 7.42 8.43 3.45
C TYR A 148 6.68 7.13 3.69
N VAL A 149 6.91 6.17 2.80
CA VAL A 149 6.31 4.84 2.91
C VAL A 149 7.23 3.77 2.35
N ALA A 150 7.20 2.58 2.94
CA ALA A 150 7.81 1.39 2.36
C ALA A 150 6.89 0.76 1.30
N LEU A 151 7.43 0.37 0.15
CA LEU A 151 6.69 -0.35 -0.87
C LEU A 151 6.51 -1.81 -0.49
N LYS A 152 5.51 -2.50 -1.05
CA LYS A 152 5.34 -3.94 -0.88
C LYS A 152 6.46 -4.69 -1.58
N SER A 153 6.81 -4.30 -2.82
CA SER A 153 7.90 -4.95 -3.55
C SER A 153 9.26 -4.57 -2.96
N GLY A 154 9.93 -5.53 -2.33
CA GLY A 154 11.25 -5.34 -1.71
C GLY A 154 11.20 -4.88 -0.25
N THR A 155 12.29 -5.14 0.46
CA THR A 155 12.51 -4.71 1.86
C THR A 155 13.11 -3.31 1.94
N ASP A 156 13.77 -2.87 0.86
CA ASP A 156 14.60 -1.66 0.87
C ASP A 156 14.03 -0.58 -0.08
N LYS A 157 12.82 -0.76 -0.60
CA LYS A 157 12.20 0.20 -1.51
C LYS A 157 11.17 1.05 -0.78
N GLY A 158 11.29 2.36 -0.93
CA GLY A 158 10.33 3.33 -0.42
C GLY A 158 9.83 4.28 -1.50
N TRP A 159 8.75 4.97 -1.18
CA TRP A 159 8.21 6.09 -1.94
C TRP A 159 7.99 7.28 -1.02
N CYS A 160 8.31 8.47 -1.50
CA CYS A 160 8.10 9.70 -0.75
C CYS A 160 7.30 10.71 -1.57
N VAL A 161 6.59 11.58 -0.86
CA VAL A 161 6.01 12.82 -1.41
C VAL A 161 6.32 13.96 -0.45
N ASP A 162 6.67 15.14 -0.96
CA ASP A 162 6.91 16.32 -0.13
C ASP A 162 5.93 17.47 -0.39
N SER A 163 5.95 18.47 0.48
CA SER A 163 5.11 19.67 0.41
C SER A 163 5.34 20.50 -0.86
N ILE A 164 6.52 20.37 -1.49
CA ILE A 164 6.86 21.07 -2.74
C ILE A 164 6.29 20.31 -3.96
N GLY A 165 5.77 19.10 -3.75
CA GLY A 165 5.15 18.26 -4.77
C GLY A 165 6.12 17.34 -5.51
N LYS A 166 7.36 17.21 -5.03
CA LYS A 166 8.27 16.17 -5.50
C LYS A 166 7.74 14.82 -5.00
N SER A 167 7.73 13.83 -5.88
CA SER A 167 7.41 12.45 -5.52
C SER A 167 8.37 11.51 -6.23
N GLN A 168 8.98 10.61 -5.47
CA GLN A 168 10.01 9.73 -6.03
C GLN A 168 10.25 8.48 -5.18
N ALA A 169 10.86 7.49 -5.82
CA ALA A 169 11.35 6.31 -5.14
C ALA A 169 12.66 6.61 -4.41
N TYR A 170 12.87 5.95 -3.28
CA TYR A 170 14.13 6.00 -2.53
C TYR A 170 14.44 4.63 -1.93
N THR A 171 15.68 4.47 -1.47
CA THR A 171 16.12 3.25 -0.78
C THR A 171 16.01 3.44 0.72
N LEU A 172 15.37 2.50 1.41
CA LEU A 172 15.29 2.48 2.86
C LEU A 172 16.68 2.16 3.42
N LEU A 173 17.30 3.13 4.09
CA LEU A 173 18.57 2.97 4.79
C LEU A 173 18.31 2.92 6.29
N ALA A 174 19.25 2.39 7.08
CA ALA A 174 19.17 2.32 8.56
C ALA A 174 19.21 3.71 9.26
N ALA A 175 19.25 4.79 8.50
CA ALA A 175 18.98 6.15 8.93
C ALA A 175 17.85 6.69 8.06
N ASP A 176 16.63 6.48 8.55
CA ASP A 176 15.37 6.92 7.95
C ASP A 176 15.35 8.41 7.57
N PRO A 177 14.39 8.82 6.72
CA PRO A 177 14.27 10.21 6.31
C PRO A 177 13.93 11.08 7.52
N THR A 178 14.84 11.98 7.87
CA THR A 178 14.64 13.05 8.85
C THR A 178 14.41 14.39 8.16
N THR A 179 14.31 14.39 6.84
CA THR A 179 14.17 15.60 6.02
C THR A 179 12.72 15.82 5.62
N THR A 180 12.34 17.08 5.48
CA THR A 180 11.05 17.51 4.94
C THR A 180 11.00 17.52 3.43
N THR A 181 12.07 17.08 2.77
CA THR A 181 12.18 17.00 1.32
C THR A 181 12.53 15.59 0.91
N CYS A 182 11.88 15.13 -0.15
CA CYS A 182 12.19 13.88 -0.81
C CYS A 182 13.67 13.86 -1.29
N PRO A 183 14.44 12.78 -1.05
CA PRO A 183 15.88 12.71 -1.34
C PRO A 183 16.20 12.78 -2.84
#